data_AF-A0A7T0BVT9-F1
#
_entry.id   AF-A0A7T0BVT9-F1
#
_cell.length_a   1.000
_cell.length_b   1.000
_cell.length_c   1.000
_cell.angle_alpha   90.00
_cell.angle_beta   90.00
_cell.angle_gamma   90.00
#
_symmetry.space_group_name_H-M   'P 1'
#
loop_
_entity.id
_entity.type
_entity.pdbx_description
1 polymer ?
#
loop_
_entity_poly.entity_id
_entity_poly.type
_entity_poly.pdbx_seq_one_letter_code
_entity_poly.pdbx_strand_id
1 'polypeptide(L)'
;MTRWIIVFLCLPSIVACGGTEQSQEPLAMPPKEKTWVKTESVEQTREAYLARADKAPRKISIDTAFQQALLKEAAQPKGVVKDKASCEAAFRPLEEKRKVLQRSGGMWHAFERVEEIRPFSNTGMQIDSNFNKLAQAVQHLCATANGVPKSSVARMIEGIIRDKGGKEGARQHLVDMGRAKKDIEIWLNYEASAEKATTRTVPYETIEGLIRKLQTLLDGYEDLYNRKVTAEEKDAFLSQSKTLLAVISDSLENVPELSMALAEDMAEPHIKFTGEM
;
A
#
# COMPACT_ATOMS: atom_id res chain seq x y z
N MET A 1 33.39 1.23 60.63
CA MET A 1 32.81 2.59 60.56
C MET A 1 33.94 3.57 60.28
N THR A 2 33.72 4.47 59.30
CA THR A 2 34.45 5.75 59.02
C THR A 2 35.97 5.67 58.85
N ARG A 3 36.48 5.67 57.61
CA ARG A 3 36.97 6.83 56.80
C ARG A 3 38.07 7.63 57.52
N TRP A 4 39.13 8.01 56.81
CA TRP A 4 39.59 9.40 56.65
C TRP A 4 40.53 9.50 55.44
N ILE A 5 40.36 10.59 54.70
CA ILE A 5 40.96 10.94 53.41
C ILE A 5 42.05 11.97 53.69
N ILE A 6 43.27 11.81 53.15
CA ILE A 6 44.22 12.92 52.92
C ILE A 6 44.96 12.65 51.59
N VAL A 7 44.50 13.29 50.51
CA VAL A 7 45.15 14.37 49.73
C VAL A 7 46.44 13.96 49.01
N PHE A 8 46.29 13.76 47.70
CA PHE A 8 47.34 13.79 46.68
C PHE A 8 47.43 15.23 46.14
N LEU A 9 48.65 15.80 46.06
CA LEU A 9 49.09 16.70 44.99
C LEU A 9 50.54 17.16 45.22
N CYS A 10 51.44 16.74 44.33
CA CYS A 10 52.31 17.63 43.56
C CYS A 10 53.18 16.83 42.57
N LEU A 11 52.90 17.07 41.29
CA LEU A 11 53.74 16.91 40.08
C LEU A 11 55.08 17.68 40.20
N PRO A 12 56.01 17.66 39.20
CA PRO A 12 56.04 16.94 37.93
C PRO A 12 57.41 16.25 37.63
N SER A 13 57.48 15.44 36.57
CA SER A 13 58.64 15.46 35.66
C SER A 13 58.22 14.99 34.28
N ILE A 14 58.58 15.83 33.32
CA ILE A 14 58.32 15.78 31.89
C ILE A 14 59.12 14.63 31.29
N VAL A 15 58.51 13.78 30.46
CA VAL A 15 59.25 12.97 29.48
C VAL A 15 58.67 13.22 28.11
N ALA A 16 59.57 13.68 27.26
CA ALA A 16 59.40 14.00 25.86
C ALA A 16 59.22 12.73 25.00
N CYS A 17 58.61 12.94 23.84
CA CYS A 17 58.30 11.99 22.78
C CYS A 17 59.45 11.07 22.35
N GLY A 18 59.12 9.86 21.93
CA GLY A 18 59.97 9.10 21.00
C GLY A 18 59.74 7.59 20.95
N GLY A 19 58.69 7.18 20.24
CA GLY A 19 58.62 5.94 19.45
C GLY A 19 58.79 4.58 20.13
N THR A 20 57.71 3.81 20.20
CA THR A 20 57.69 2.42 19.68
C THR A 20 56.23 2.01 19.47
N GLU A 21 55.90 1.62 18.24
CA GLU A 21 54.61 1.07 17.84
C GLU A 21 54.29 -0.18 18.66
N GLN A 22 53.24 -0.12 19.49
CA GLN A 22 52.50 -1.33 19.84
C GLN A 22 51.43 -1.52 18.76
N SER A 23 51.65 -2.50 17.89
CA SER A 23 50.62 -3.02 17.01
C SER A 23 49.44 -3.49 17.88
N GLN A 24 48.33 -2.76 17.85
CA GLN A 24 47.05 -3.30 18.29
C GLN A 24 46.70 -4.44 17.33
N GLU A 25 46.65 -5.67 17.85
CA GLU A 25 46.02 -6.77 17.13
C GLU A 25 44.61 -6.33 16.71
N PRO A 26 44.22 -6.58 15.45
CA PRO A 26 42.86 -6.26 15.02
C PRO A 26 41.89 -7.08 15.86
N LEU A 27 40.90 -6.41 16.45
CA LEU A 27 39.82 -7.02 17.21
C LEU A 27 39.26 -8.22 16.43
N ALA A 28 39.53 -9.43 16.92
CA ALA A 28 39.03 -10.65 16.32
C ALA A 28 37.51 -10.66 16.47
N MET A 29 36.79 -10.52 15.36
CA MET A 29 35.34 -10.71 15.36
C MET A 29 35.01 -12.12 15.85
N PRO A 30 33.96 -12.28 16.66
CA PRO A 30 33.51 -13.61 17.06
C PRO A 30 33.19 -14.45 15.80
N PRO A 31 33.42 -15.77 15.85
CA PRO A 31 33.15 -16.64 14.71
C PRO A 31 31.68 -16.51 14.32
N LYS A 32 31.43 -16.18 13.05
CA LYS A 32 30.08 -16.06 12.50
C LYS A 32 29.34 -17.37 12.77
N GLU A 33 28.24 -17.30 13.52
CA GLU A 33 27.35 -18.43 13.67
C GLU A 33 26.89 -18.90 12.29
N LYS A 34 26.85 -20.22 12.10
CA LYS A 34 26.34 -20.83 10.86
C LYS A 34 24.85 -20.54 10.79
N THR A 35 24.49 -19.41 10.19
CA THR A 35 23.13 -19.16 9.73
C THR A 35 22.70 -20.34 8.86
N TRP A 36 21.45 -20.80 9.02
CA TRP A 36 20.80 -21.88 8.26
C TRP A 36 20.58 -21.55 6.77
N VAL A 37 21.53 -20.84 6.16
CA VAL A 37 21.57 -20.61 4.72
C VAL A 37 22.22 -21.84 4.12
N LYS A 38 21.47 -22.61 3.34
CA LYS A 38 22.04 -23.66 2.48
C LYS A 38 23.19 -23.05 1.68
N THR A 39 24.40 -23.56 1.87
CA THR A 39 25.60 -23.19 1.10
C THR A 39 25.69 -23.91 -0.25
N GLU A 40 24.63 -24.59 -0.69
CA GLU A 40 24.55 -25.13 -2.05
C GLU A 40 24.45 -23.95 -3.03
N SER A 41 25.46 -23.79 -3.87
CA SER A 41 25.38 -22.93 -5.05
C SER A 41 24.31 -23.50 -5.97
N VAL A 42 23.10 -22.92 -5.94
CA VAL A 42 22.09 -23.24 -6.93
C VAL A 42 22.53 -22.59 -8.24
N GLU A 43 23.27 -23.31 -9.08
CA GLU A 43 23.51 -22.90 -10.46
C GLU A 43 22.21 -23.04 -11.25
N GLN A 44 21.36 -22.01 -11.18
CA GLN A 44 20.31 -21.84 -12.17
C GLN A 44 20.95 -21.33 -13.44
N THR A 45 21.20 -22.23 -14.40
CA THR A 45 21.67 -21.83 -15.72
C THR A 45 20.61 -20.96 -16.39
N ARG A 46 21.05 -19.96 -17.15
CA ARG A 46 20.16 -19.06 -17.89
C ARG A 46 19.26 -19.86 -18.81
N GLU A 47 19.77 -20.94 -19.38
CA GLU A 47 19.04 -21.88 -20.22
C GLU A 47 17.95 -22.62 -19.44
N ALA A 48 18.19 -23.05 -18.20
CA ALA A 48 17.16 -23.69 -17.36
C ALA A 48 16.08 -22.70 -16.90
N TYR A 49 16.45 -21.43 -16.66
CA TYR A 49 15.49 -20.36 -16.37
C TYR A 49 14.61 -20.04 -17.58
N LEU A 50 15.21 -19.91 -18.77
CA LEU A 50 14.50 -19.65 -20.03
C LEU A 50 13.63 -20.85 -20.46
N ALA A 51 14.12 -22.09 -20.30
CA ALA A 51 13.33 -23.29 -20.58
C ALA A 51 12.10 -23.45 -19.65
N ARG A 52 12.13 -22.88 -18.44
CA ARG A 52 10.94 -22.75 -17.58
C ARG A 52 9.97 -21.69 -18.10
N ALA A 53 10.46 -20.62 -18.71
CA ALA A 53 9.65 -19.57 -19.31
C ALA A 53 8.95 -20.01 -20.61
N ASP A 54 9.49 -21.03 -21.30
CA ASP A 54 8.93 -21.58 -22.55
C ASP A 54 7.67 -22.43 -22.36
N LYS A 55 7.33 -22.82 -21.13
CA LYS A 55 6.01 -23.40 -20.85
C LYS A 55 4.99 -22.28 -20.81
N ALA A 56 4.26 -22.10 -21.92
CA ALA A 56 3.15 -21.15 -22.00
C ALA A 56 2.27 -21.27 -20.74
N PRO A 57 2.02 -20.16 -20.01
CA PRO A 57 1.26 -20.20 -18.78
C PRO A 57 -0.11 -20.81 -19.07
N ARG A 58 -0.53 -21.76 -18.24
CA ARG A 58 -1.84 -22.41 -18.35
C ARG A 58 -2.91 -21.33 -18.45
N LYS A 59 -3.62 -21.28 -19.58
CA LYS A 59 -4.67 -20.27 -19.81
C LYS A 59 -5.91 -20.66 -19.00
N ILE A 60 -6.04 -20.09 -17.81
CA ILE A 60 -7.25 -20.20 -16.98
C ILE A 60 -8.35 -19.33 -17.60
N SER A 61 -9.54 -19.88 -17.82
CA SER A 61 -10.72 -19.15 -18.34
C SER A 61 -11.41 -18.33 -17.25
N ILE A 62 -12.33 -17.45 -17.66
CA ILE A 62 -13.26 -16.78 -16.75
C ILE A 62 -14.45 -17.71 -16.49
N ASP A 63 -14.81 -17.88 -15.23
CA ASP A 63 -16.09 -18.48 -14.83
C ASP A 63 -17.21 -17.45 -14.98
N THR A 64 -18.00 -17.57 -16.06
CA THR A 64 -19.10 -16.66 -16.40
C THR A 64 -20.24 -16.70 -15.38
N ALA A 65 -20.53 -17.88 -14.80
CA ALA A 65 -21.61 -18.02 -13.84
C ALA A 65 -21.24 -17.31 -12.52
N PHE A 66 -20.01 -17.50 -12.07
CA PHE A 66 -19.48 -16.79 -10.90
C PHE A 66 -19.37 -15.29 -11.17
N GLN A 67 -18.96 -14.87 -12.37
CA GLN A 67 -18.95 -13.46 -12.76
C GLN A 67 -20.33 -12.83 -12.62
N GLN A 68 -21.37 -13.48 -13.16
CA GLN A 68 -22.75 -13.00 -13.04
C GLN A 68 -23.20 -12.95 -11.58
N ALA A 69 -22.77 -13.89 -10.72
CA ALA A 69 -23.06 -13.85 -9.30
C ALA A 69 -22.40 -12.64 -8.62
N LEU A 70 -21.13 -12.35 -8.91
CA LEU A 70 -20.40 -11.19 -8.38
C LEU A 70 -20.96 -9.85 -8.89
N LEU A 71 -21.64 -9.83 -10.03
CA LEU A 71 -22.28 -8.64 -10.59
C LEU A 71 -23.64 -8.31 -9.95
N LYS A 72 -24.25 -9.23 -9.20
CA LYS A 72 -25.51 -8.98 -8.50
C LYS A 72 -25.29 -8.09 -7.27
N GLU A 73 -26.17 -7.10 -7.09
CA GLU A 73 -26.18 -6.29 -5.85
C GLU A 73 -26.53 -7.18 -4.65
N ALA A 74 -25.85 -6.97 -3.53
CA ALA A 74 -26.20 -7.60 -2.26
C ALA A 74 -27.65 -7.23 -1.86
N ALA A 75 -28.37 -8.17 -1.25
CA ALA A 75 -29.78 -8.02 -0.86
C ALA A 75 -30.03 -7.05 0.32
N GLN A 76 -29.03 -6.25 0.70
CA GLN A 76 -29.13 -5.29 1.80
C GLN A 76 -30.17 -4.19 1.48
N PRO A 77 -30.87 -3.67 2.51
CA PRO A 77 -31.83 -2.59 2.31
C PRO A 77 -31.15 -1.36 1.71
N LYS A 78 -31.81 -0.74 0.72
CA LYS A 78 -31.37 0.52 0.11
C LYS A 78 -31.77 1.72 0.97
N GLY A 79 -31.03 2.82 0.87
CA GLY A 79 -31.33 4.07 1.57
C GLY A 79 -30.90 4.09 3.04
N VAL A 80 -29.99 3.20 3.45
CA VAL A 80 -29.35 3.19 4.77
C VAL A 80 -28.29 4.29 4.86
N VAL A 81 -27.53 4.49 3.78
CA VAL A 81 -26.44 5.48 3.73
C VAL A 81 -26.98 6.84 3.28
N LYS A 82 -26.99 7.81 4.20
CA LYS A 82 -27.56 9.16 3.99
C LYS A 82 -26.59 10.29 4.29
N ASP A 83 -25.57 10.00 5.08
CA ASP A 83 -24.58 10.93 5.58
C ASP A 83 -23.27 10.19 5.87
N LYS A 84 -22.24 10.94 6.27
CA LYS A 84 -20.92 10.38 6.57
C LYS A 84 -20.98 9.29 7.65
N ALA A 85 -21.73 9.53 8.72
CA ALA A 85 -21.81 8.63 9.86
C ALA A 85 -22.46 7.28 9.47
N SER A 86 -23.57 7.33 8.74
CA SER A 86 -24.24 6.15 8.20
C SER A 86 -23.41 5.42 7.15
N CYS A 87 -22.64 6.14 6.33
CA CYS A 87 -21.69 5.55 5.38
C CYS A 87 -20.59 4.76 6.09
N GLU A 88 -19.90 5.39 7.05
CA GLU A 88 -18.85 4.76 7.85
C GLU A 88 -19.40 3.58 8.66
N ALA A 89 -20.62 3.71 9.20
CA ALA A 89 -21.28 2.63 9.92
C ALA A 89 -21.61 1.43 9.02
N ALA A 90 -22.05 1.66 7.79
CA ALA A 90 -22.34 0.61 6.81
C ALA A 90 -21.06 -0.07 6.28
N PHE A 91 -19.98 0.69 6.11
CA PHE A 91 -18.70 0.17 5.61
C PHE A 91 -17.91 -0.64 6.65
N ARG A 92 -17.90 -0.20 7.92
CA ARG A 92 -17.06 -0.76 8.98
C ARG A 92 -17.15 -2.28 9.17
N PRO A 93 -18.32 -2.94 9.14
CA PRO A 93 -18.40 -4.40 9.24
C PRO A 93 -17.65 -5.11 8.10
N LEU A 94 -17.69 -4.56 6.88
CA LEU A 94 -16.95 -5.09 5.73
C LEU A 94 -15.45 -4.99 5.95
N GLU A 95 -15.00 -3.84 6.43
CA GLU A 95 -13.59 -3.59 6.67
C GLU A 95 -13.04 -4.49 7.77
N GLU A 96 -13.80 -4.72 8.85
CA GLU A 96 -13.39 -5.65 9.90
C GLU A 96 -13.34 -7.10 9.41
N LYS A 97 -14.35 -7.54 8.63
CA LYS A 97 -14.35 -8.86 7.99
C LYS A 97 -13.14 -9.02 7.06
N ARG A 98 -12.85 -8.03 6.21
CA ARG A 98 -11.66 -8.01 5.33
C ARG A 98 -10.36 -8.12 6.13
N LYS A 99 -10.19 -7.31 7.20
CA LYS A 99 -9.00 -7.37 8.07
C LYS A 99 -8.83 -8.74 8.71
N VAL A 100 -9.93 -9.39 9.14
CA VAL A 100 -9.87 -10.76 9.68
C VAL A 100 -9.33 -11.73 8.64
N LEU A 101 -9.86 -11.72 7.42
CA LEU A 101 -9.41 -12.59 6.34
C LEU A 101 -7.94 -12.34 5.96
N GLN A 102 -7.54 -11.06 5.88
CA GLN A 102 -6.16 -10.66 5.57
C GLN A 102 -5.18 -11.09 6.67
N ARG A 103 -5.55 -10.93 7.96
CA ARG A 103 -4.74 -11.40 9.10
C ARG A 103 -4.56 -12.91 9.10
N SER A 104 -5.55 -13.64 8.59
CA SER A 104 -5.50 -15.10 8.41
C SER A 104 -4.76 -15.52 7.12
N GLY A 105 -4.02 -14.61 6.50
CA GLY A 105 -3.12 -14.87 5.35
C GLY A 105 -3.69 -14.51 3.98
N GLY A 106 -4.97 -14.16 3.90
CA GLY A 106 -5.63 -13.73 2.65
C GLY A 106 -5.65 -14.78 1.54
N MET A 107 -5.97 -14.33 0.32
CA MET A 107 -6.08 -15.22 -0.84
C MET A 107 -4.71 -15.77 -1.24
N TRP A 108 -3.62 -15.03 -1.06
CA TRP A 108 -2.29 -15.61 -1.27
C TRP A 108 -2.11 -16.91 -0.47
N HIS A 109 -2.44 -16.89 0.82
CA HIS A 109 -2.33 -18.08 1.66
C HIS A 109 -3.25 -19.21 1.18
N ALA A 110 -4.46 -18.93 0.69
CA ALA A 110 -5.36 -19.95 0.13
C ALA A 110 -4.71 -20.73 -1.04
N PHE A 111 -3.94 -20.07 -1.90
CA PHE A 111 -3.18 -20.72 -2.97
C PHE A 111 -1.98 -21.51 -2.45
N GLU A 112 -1.28 -21.02 -1.42
CA GLU A 112 -0.07 -21.66 -0.90
C GLU A 112 -0.33 -23.00 -0.18
N ARG A 113 -1.55 -23.19 0.34
CA ARG A 113 -1.97 -24.41 1.06
C ARG A 113 -1.97 -25.67 0.18
N VAL A 114 -2.09 -25.54 -1.13
CA VAL A 114 -2.22 -26.68 -2.06
C VAL A 114 -1.13 -26.59 -3.13
N GLU A 115 -0.25 -27.61 -3.16
CA GLU A 115 0.98 -27.60 -3.96
C GLU A 115 0.72 -27.40 -5.45
N GLU A 116 -0.34 -27.98 -5.99
CA GLU A 116 -0.63 -27.97 -7.42
C GLU A 116 -1.20 -26.63 -7.92
N ILE A 117 -1.77 -25.81 -7.03
CA ILE A 117 -2.26 -24.47 -7.38
C ILE A 117 -1.30 -23.37 -6.90
N ARG A 118 -0.32 -23.69 -6.05
CA ARG A 118 0.72 -22.77 -5.57
C ARG A 118 1.39 -21.96 -6.70
N PRO A 119 1.69 -22.51 -7.90
CA PRO A 119 2.26 -21.72 -8.99
C PRO A 119 1.41 -20.51 -9.45
N PHE A 120 0.13 -20.48 -9.07
CA PHE A 120 -0.80 -19.39 -9.38
C PHE A 120 -0.98 -18.39 -8.23
N SER A 121 -0.18 -18.47 -7.15
CA SER A 121 -0.35 -17.64 -5.94
C SER A 121 -0.20 -16.13 -6.16
N ASN A 122 0.45 -15.71 -7.25
CA ASN A 122 0.44 -14.32 -7.71
C ASN A 122 -0.99 -13.80 -8.01
N THR A 123 -1.92 -14.68 -8.41
CA THR A 123 -3.35 -14.33 -8.53
C THR A 123 -3.92 -13.97 -7.17
N GLY A 124 -3.64 -14.78 -6.14
CA GLY A 124 -4.06 -14.50 -4.76
C GLY A 124 -3.51 -13.17 -4.24
N MET A 125 -2.21 -12.89 -4.46
CA MET A 125 -1.61 -11.60 -4.09
C MET A 125 -2.27 -10.40 -4.78
N GLN A 126 -2.57 -10.52 -6.07
CA GLN A 126 -3.24 -9.46 -6.82
C GLN A 126 -4.67 -9.23 -6.33
N ILE A 127 -5.40 -10.30 -5.99
CA ILE A 127 -6.72 -10.18 -5.36
C ILE A 127 -6.57 -9.41 -4.05
N ASP A 128 -5.66 -9.81 -3.16
CA ASP A 128 -5.45 -9.14 -1.87
C ASP A 128 -5.12 -7.64 -2.05
N SER A 129 -4.19 -7.32 -2.96
CA SER A 129 -3.80 -5.94 -3.25
C SER A 129 -4.94 -5.10 -3.81
N ASN A 130 -5.66 -5.61 -4.82
CA ASN A 130 -6.74 -4.87 -5.46
C ASN A 130 -7.96 -4.74 -4.55
N PHE A 131 -8.25 -5.76 -3.72
CA PHE A 131 -9.33 -5.68 -2.74
C PHE A 131 -9.03 -4.61 -1.69
N ASN A 132 -7.77 -4.49 -1.24
CA ASN A 132 -7.36 -3.45 -0.31
C ASN A 132 -7.54 -2.05 -0.90
N LYS A 133 -7.14 -1.84 -2.16
CA LYS A 133 -7.39 -0.59 -2.89
C LYS A 133 -8.88 -0.27 -2.99
N LEU A 134 -9.69 -1.26 -3.32
CA LEU A 134 -11.14 -1.10 -3.43
C LEU A 134 -11.76 -0.67 -2.08
N ALA A 135 -11.39 -1.34 -0.99
CA ALA A 135 -11.86 -0.99 0.34
C ALA A 135 -11.42 0.42 0.77
N GLN A 136 -10.16 0.79 0.50
CA GLN A 136 -9.62 2.12 0.78
C GLN A 136 -10.35 3.21 -0.01
N ALA A 137 -10.63 2.99 -1.30
CA ALA A 137 -11.37 3.92 -2.14
C ALA A 137 -12.79 4.15 -1.59
N VAL A 138 -13.51 3.09 -1.21
CA VAL A 138 -14.85 3.21 -0.61
C VAL A 138 -14.80 3.94 0.74
N GLN A 139 -13.80 3.65 1.57
CA GLN A 139 -13.60 4.35 2.84
C GLN A 139 -13.35 5.85 2.63
N HIS A 140 -12.48 6.20 1.67
CA HIS A 140 -12.18 7.58 1.31
C HIS A 140 -13.43 8.32 0.84
N LEU A 141 -14.25 7.68 -0.01
CA LEU A 141 -15.54 8.23 -0.45
C LEU A 141 -16.49 8.50 0.72
N CYS A 142 -16.61 7.59 1.69
CA CYS A 142 -17.41 7.84 2.90
C CYS A 142 -16.91 9.07 3.67
N ALA A 143 -15.60 9.21 3.82
CA ALA A 143 -14.99 10.29 4.59
C ALA A 143 -15.11 11.67 3.92
N THR A 144 -15.18 11.70 2.58
CA THR A 144 -15.02 12.90 1.74
C THR A 144 -16.17 13.10 0.75
N ALA A 145 -17.33 12.53 0.99
CA ALA A 145 -18.48 12.60 0.06
C ALA A 145 -18.85 14.04 -0.35
N ASN A 146 -18.70 15.01 0.57
CA ASN A 146 -19.00 16.43 0.34
C ASN A 146 -17.73 17.30 0.22
N GLY A 147 -16.66 16.73 -0.33
CA GLY A 147 -15.40 17.42 -0.59
C GLY A 147 -14.23 16.81 0.18
N VAL A 148 -13.05 16.91 -0.41
CA VAL A 148 -11.79 16.45 0.17
C VAL A 148 -11.14 17.61 0.94
N PRO A 149 -10.87 17.46 2.24
CA PRO A 149 -10.12 18.46 2.99
C PRO A 149 -8.71 18.64 2.41
N LYS A 150 -8.25 19.89 2.29
CA LYS A 150 -6.87 20.15 1.83
C LYS A 150 -5.85 19.55 2.80
N SER A 151 -4.89 18.81 2.24
CA SER A 151 -3.72 18.34 2.97
C SER A 151 -2.87 19.50 3.50
N SER A 152 -1.92 19.20 4.38
CA SER A 152 -0.94 20.18 4.84
C SER A 152 -0.10 20.73 3.69
N VAL A 153 0.26 19.85 2.74
CA VAL A 153 0.99 20.18 1.53
C VAL A 153 0.21 21.14 0.63
N ALA A 154 -1.06 20.84 0.35
CA ALA A 154 -1.90 21.69 -0.49
C ALA A 154 -2.04 23.10 0.11
N ARG A 155 -2.29 23.20 1.42
CA ARG A 155 -2.38 24.48 2.14
C ARG A 155 -1.07 25.28 2.12
N MET A 156 0.06 24.60 2.20
CA MET A 156 1.37 25.26 2.11
C MET A 156 1.59 25.86 0.72
N ILE A 157 1.35 25.07 -0.33
CA ILE A 157 1.53 25.54 -1.72
C ILE A 157 0.56 26.68 -2.03
N GLU A 158 -0.69 26.59 -1.58
CA GLU A 158 -1.67 27.68 -1.66
C GLU A 158 -1.16 28.95 -0.97
N GLY A 159 -0.55 28.82 0.20
CA GLY A 159 0.09 29.95 0.90
C GLY A 159 1.17 30.62 0.06
N ILE A 160 2.06 29.83 -0.54
CA ILE A 160 3.11 30.35 -1.43
C ILE A 160 2.51 31.04 -2.66
N ILE A 161 1.48 30.44 -3.29
CA ILE A 161 0.76 31.04 -4.43
C ILE A 161 0.19 32.41 -4.03
N ARG A 162 -0.49 32.50 -2.90
CA ARG A 162 -1.07 33.76 -2.42
C ARG A 162 0.01 34.80 -2.12
N ASP A 163 1.05 34.41 -1.38
CA ASP A 163 2.04 35.35 -0.84
C ASP A 163 3.05 35.83 -1.90
N LYS A 164 3.19 35.08 -3.01
CA LYS A 164 4.09 35.43 -4.13
C LYS A 164 3.37 36.00 -5.35
N GLY A 165 2.09 36.37 -5.24
CA GLY A 165 1.37 37.06 -6.31
C GLY A 165 0.89 36.13 -7.43
N GLY A 166 0.55 34.89 -7.11
CA GLY A 166 -0.02 33.89 -8.02
C GLY A 166 0.96 32.76 -8.39
N LYS A 167 0.51 31.88 -9.30
CA LYS A 167 1.25 30.66 -9.67
C LYS A 167 2.62 30.95 -10.29
N GLU A 168 2.72 31.99 -11.12
CA GLU A 168 4.00 32.37 -11.73
C GLU A 168 5.00 32.88 -10.68
N GLY A 169 4.56 33.71 -9.74
CA GLY A 169 5.42 34.19 -8.66
C GLY A 169 5.82 33.08 -7.69
N ALA A 170 4.91 32.15 -7.38
CA ALA A 170 5.24 30.94 -6.63
C ALA A 170 6.27 30.08 -7.37
N ARG A 171 6.10 29.88 -8.67
CA ARG A 171 7.05 29.14 -9.51
C ARG A 171 8.44 29.77 -9.45
N GLN A 172 8.53 31.08 -9.66
CA GLN A 172 9.82 31.79 -9.59
C GLN A 172 10.45 31.66 -8.21
N HIS A 173 9.68 31.89 -7.15
CA HIS A 173 10.17 31.77 -5.78
C HIS A 173 10.71 30.38 -5.45
N LEU A 174 10.01 29.33 -5.89
CA LEU A 174 10.45 27.95 -5.68
C LEU A 174 11.71 27.62 -6.49
N VAL A 175 11.85 28.16 -7.70
CA VAL A 175 13.10 28.07 -8.50
C VAL A 175 14.25 28.76 -7.77
N ASP A 176 14.03 29.96 -7.23
CA ASP A 176 15.06 30.72 -6.50
C ASP A 176 15.51 29.99 -5.22
N MET A 177 14.61 29.21 -4.61
CA MET A 177 14.95 28.29 -3.50
C MET A 177 15.63 26.98 -3.95
N GLY A 178 16.01 26.87 -5.23
CA GLY A 178 16.72 25.71 -5.77
C GLY A 178 15.85 24.48 -6.01
N ARG A 179 14.52 24.61 -6.06
CA ARG A 179 13.62 23.48 -6.34
C ARG A 179 13.67 23.10 -7.81
N ALA A 180 13.60 21.81 -8.09
CA ALA A 180 13.56 21.32 -9.46
C ALA A 180 12.24 21.71 -10.14
N LYS A 181 12.31 22.25 -11.36
CA LYS A 181 11.12 22.68 -12.12
C LYS A 181 10.03 21.61 -12.20
N LYS A 182 10.41 20.35 -12.38
CA LYS A 182 9.46 19.23 -12.45
C LYS A 182 8.68 19.06 -11.14
N ASP A 183 9.34 19.17 -10.00
CA ASP A 183 8.71 19.04 -8.69
C ASP A 183 7.77 20.22 -8.41
N ILE A 184 8.19 21.43 -8.83
CA ILE A 184 7.34 22.63 -8.75
C ILE A 184 6.03 22.43 -9.51
N GLU A 185 6.09 21.93 -10.76
CA GLU A 185 4.86 21.67 -11.52
C GLU A 185 3.99 20.58 -10.88
N ILE A 186 4.59 19.53 -10.30
CA ILE A 186 3.84 18.52 -9.55
C ILE A 186 3.10 19.19 -8.38
N TRP A 187 3.76 20.05 -7.62
CA TRP A 187 3.17 20.75 -6.48
C TRP A 187 2.04 21.71 -6.90
N LEU A 188 2.26 22.53 -7.94
CA LEU A 188 1.26 23.46 -8.43
C LEU A 188 0.03 22.75 -9.03
N ASN A 189 0.24 21.60 -9.69
CA ASN A 189 -0.84 20.77 -10.22
C ASN A 189 -1.59 20.04 -9.11
N TYR A 190 -0.88 19.57 -8.08
CA TYR A 190 -1.48 18.96 -6.91
C TYR A 190 -2.37 19.95 -6.16
N GLU A 191 -1.88 21.16 -5.88
CA GLU A 191 -2.68 22.21 -5.22
C GLU A 191 -3.94 22.52 -6.03
N ALA A 192 -3.83 22.67 -7.35
CA ALA A 192 -4.98 22.93 -8.21
C ALA A 192 -6.01 21.78 -8.19
N SER A 193 -5.54 20.55 -8.10
CA SER A 193 -6.40 19.37 -8.02
C SER A 193 -7.06 19.26 -6.65
N ALA A 194 -6.31 19.52 -5.58
CA ALA A 194 -6.82 19.55 -4.21
C ALA A 194 -7.87 20.65 -4.01
N GLU A 195 -7.67 21.83 -4.61
CA GLU A 195 -8.67 22.91 -4.61
C GLU A 195 -9.98 22.46 -5.25
N LYS A 196 -9.93 21.87 -6.45
CA LYS A 196 -11.12 21.32 -7.11
C LYS A 196 -11.79 20.24 -6.27
N ALA A 197 -11.01 19.37 -5.64
CA ALA A 197 -11.53 18.29 -4.82
C ALA A 197 -12.26 18.79 -3.55
N THR A 198 -11.99 20.01 -3.07
CA THR A 198 -12.69 20.57 -1.89
C THR A 198 -14.18 20.80 -2.12
N THR A 199 -14.59 20.98 -3.38
CA THR A 199 -15.98 21.30 -3.75
C THR A 199 -16.68 20.14 -4.47
N ARG A 200 -15.98 19.04 -4.75
CA ARG A 200 -16.60 17.87 -5.37
C ARG A 200 -17.62 17.23 -4.45
N THR A 201 -18.69 16.71 -5.02
CA THR A 201 -19.73 15.99 -4.28
C THR A 201 -19.96 14.63 -4.90
N VAL A 202 -20.05 13.58 -4.07
CA VAL A 202 -20.43 12.22 -4.47
C VAL A 202 -21.73 11.87 -3.72
N PRO A 203 -22.82 11.55 -4.42
CA PRO A 203 -24.07 11.17 -3.77
C PRO A 203 -23.90 9.95 -2.86
N TYR A 204 -24.46 10.01 -1.66
CA TYR A 204 -24.43 8.88 -0.71
C TYR A 204 -25.10 7.62 -1.26
N GLU A 205 -26.10 7.75 -2.14
CA GLU A 205 -26.71 6.63 -2.87
C GLU A 205 -25.70 5.90 -3.76
N THR A 206 -24.82 6.64 -4.44
CA THR A 206 -23.74 6.06 -5.25
C THR A 206 -22.78 5.29 -4.35
N ILE A 207 -22.37 5.88 -3.22
CA ILE A 207 -21.46 5.22 -2.27
C ILE A 207 -22.10 3.97 -1.66
N GLU A 208 -23.40 4.01 -1.38
CA GLU A 208 -24.16 2.85 -0.92
C GLU A 208 -24.11 1.70 -1.94
N GLY A 209 -24.27 2.01 -3.23
CA GLY A 209 -24.10 1.04 -4.31
C GLY A 209 -22.73 0.38 -4.31
N LEU A 210 -21.68 1.17 -4.09
CA LEU A 210 -20.30 0.67 -3.99
C LEU A 210 -20.08 -0.21 -2.74
N ILE A 211 -20.66 0.16 -1.59
CA ILE A 211 -20.61 -0.64 -0.36
C ILE A 211 -21.31 -1.99 -0.58
N ARG A 212 -22.50 -2.00 -1.20
CA ARG A 212 -23.22 -3.25 -1.54
C ARG A 212 -22.42 -4.12 -2.50
N LYS A 213 -21.77 -3.50 -3.49
CA LYS A 213 -20.89 -4.19 -4.43
C LYS A 213 -19.68 -4.80 -3.71
N LEU A 214 -19.05 -4.04 -2.82
CA LEU A 214 -17.92 -4.50 -2.01
C LEU A 214 -18.31 -5.69 -1.13
N GLN A 215 -19.51 -5.69 -0.53
CA GLN A 215 -20.04 -6.84 0.21
C GLN A 215 -20.10 -8.08 -0.67
N THR A 216 -20.73 -8.02 -1.86
CA THR A 216 -20.80 -9.17 -2.77
C THR A 216 -19.41 -9.70 -3.14
N LEU A 217 -18.45 -8.81 -3.38
CA LEU A 217 -17.07 -9.20 -3.69
C LEU A 217 -16.36 -9.81 -2.48
N LEU A 218 -16.60 -9.29 -1.27
CA LEU A 218 -16.04 -9.81 -0.02
C LEU A 218 -16.57 -11.20 0.31
N ASP A 219 -17.85 -11.46 0.03
CA ASP A 219 -18.46 -12.77 0.22
C ASP A 219 -17.86 -13.78 -0.76
N GLY A 220 -17.70 -13.41 -2.03
CA GLY A 220 -16.99 -14.24 -3.01
C GLY A 220 -15.53 -14.49 -2.66
N TYR A 221 -14.85 -13.49 -2.09
CA TYR A 221 -13.49 -13.64 -1.55
C TYR A 221 -13.48 -14.65 -0.40
N GLU A 222 -14.36 -14.50 0.59
CA GLU A 222 -14.43 -15.36 1.78
C GLU A 222 -14.74 -16.81 1.40
N ASP A 223 -15.69 -17.01 0.48
CA ASP A 223 -16.08 -18.32 -0.03
C ASP A 223 -14.90 -19.05 -0.67
N LEU A 224 -14.08 -18.33 -1.46
CA LEU A 224 -12.86 -18.90 -2.05
C LEU A 224 -11.79 -19.16 -0.99
N TYR A 225 -11.56 -18.22 -0.08
CA TYR A 225 -10.56 -18.34 0.98
C TYR A 225 -10.81 -19.55 1.89
N ASN A 226 -12.07 -19.83 2.23
CA ASN A 226 -12.47 -20.93 3.10
C ASN A 226 -12.58 -22.28 2.38
N ARG A 227 -12.50 -22.30 1.05
CA ARG A 227 -12.65 -23.54 0.27
C ARG A 227 -11.47 -24.46 0.48
N LYS A 228 -11.75 -25.74 0.75
CA LYS A 228 -10.76 -26.81 0.68
C LYS A 228 -10.62 -27.22 -0.77
N VAL A 229 -9.47 -26.98 -1.39
CA VAL A 229 -9.28 -27.31 -2.81
C VAL A 229 -8.88 -28.77 -2.95
N THR A 230 -9.82 -29.60 -3.40
CA THR A 230 -9.57 -31.00 -3.80
C THR A 230 -9.00 -31.07 -5.22
N ALA A 231 -8.54 -32.23 -5.69
CA ALA A 231 -7.96 -32.37 -7.03
C ALA A 231 -8.96 -32.02 -8.14
N GLU A 232 -10.24 -32.34 -7.92
CA GLU A 232 -11.36 -32.15 -8.84
C GLU A 232 -11.80 -30.68 -8.91
N GLU A 233 -11.60 -29.92 -7.82
CA GLU A 233 -12.06 -28.53 -7.69
C GLU A 233 -11.00 -27.49 -8.07
N LYS A 234 -9.75 -27.91 -8.33
CA LYS A 234 -8.62 -27.02 -8.66
C LYS A 234 -8.95 -26.06 -9.79
N ASP A 235 -9.52 -26.58 -10.88
CA ASP A 235 -9.79 -25.78 -12.08
C ASP A 235 -10.91 -24.76 -11.84
N ALA A 236 -11.95 -25.17 -11.10
CA ALA A 236 -13.01 -24.27 -10.69
C ALA A 236 -12.47 -23.16 -9.76
N PHE A 237 -11.65 -23.52 -8.76
CA PHE A 237 -11.02 -22.56 -7.85
C PHE A 237 -10.15 -21.53 -8.60
N LEU A 238 -9.31 -22.01 -9.52
CA LEU A 238 -8.46 -21.14 -10.34
C LEU A 238 -9.28 -20.22 -11.24
N SER A 239 -10.29 -20.77 -11.91
CA SER A 239 -11.21 -20.01 -12.78
C SER A 239 -11.95 -18.93 -12.01
N GLN A 240 -12.51 -19.26 -10.84
CA GLN A 240 -13.25 -18.34 -10.00
C GLN A 240 -12.36 -17.27 -9.37
N SER A 241 -11.16 -17.63 -8.92
CA SER A 241 -10.19 -16.66 -8.42
C SER A 241 -9.77 -15.66 -9.50
N LYS A 242 -9.54 -16.14 -10.72
CA LYS A 242 -9.25 -15.27 -11.87
C LYS A 242 -10.44 -14.37 -12.22
N THR A 243 -11.66 -14.89 -12.16
CA THR A 243 -12.88 -14.09 -12.33
C THR A 243 -13.00 -13.01 -11.25
N LEU A 244 -12.79 -13.35 -9.97
CA LEU A 244 -12.85 -12.38 -8.88
C LEU A 244 -11.84 -11.25 -9.10
N LEU A 245 -10.59 -11.61 -9.42
CA LEU A 245 -9.56 -10.62 -9.76
C LEU A 245 -10.01 -9.71 -10.91
N ALA A 246 -10.51 -10.29 -12.00
CA ALA A 246 -10.96 -9.53 -13.16
C ALA A 246 -12.09 -8.54 -12.81
N VAL A 247 -13.08 -8.96 -12.02
CA VAL A 247 -14.20 -8.09 -11.60
C VAL A 247 -13.74 -6.97 -10.67
N ILE A 248 -12.80 -7.25 -9.75
CA ILE A 248 -12.24 -6.21 -8.86
C ILE A 248 -11.44 -5.21 -9.69
N SER A 249 -10.55 -5.68 -10.57
CA SER A 249 -9.74 -4.81 -11.42
C SER A 249 -10.61 -3.93 -12.32
N ASP A 250 -11.63 -4.52 -12.97
CA ASP A 250 -12.61 -3.79 -13.77
C ASP A 250 -13.33 -2.70 -12.95
N SER A 251 -13.71 -3.01 -11.71
CA SER A 251 -14.32 -2.02 -10.81
C SER A 251 -13.36 -0.87 -10.50
N LEU A 252 -12.08 -1.15 -10.27
CA LEU A 252 -11.08 -0.12 -9.97
C LEU A 252 -10.71 0.74 -11.18
N GLU A 253 -10.83 0.20 -12.39
CA GLU A 253 -10.48 0.88 -13.63
C GLU A 253 -11.66 1.69 -14.19
N ASN A 254 -12.85 1.09 -14.21
CA ASN A 254 -13.99 1.56 -14.99
C ASN A 254 -15.11 2.20 -14.16
N VAL A 255 -15.04 2.19 -12.82
CA VAL A 255 -15.97 2.93 -11.96
C VAL A 255 -15.37 4.29 -11.61
N PRO A 256 -15.89 5.41 -12.16
CA PRO A 256 -15.26 6.72 -12.05
C PRO A 256 -15.02 7.19 -10.62
N GLU A 257 -15.96 6.91 -9.71
CA GLU A 257 -15.87 7.31 -8.31
C GLU A 257 -14.73 6.59 -7.58
N LEU A 258 -14.49 5.32 -7.89
CA LEU A 258 -13.39 4.54 -7.31
C LEU A 258 -12.05 5.01 -7.88
N SER A 259 -11.96 5.20 -9.20
CA SER A 259 -10.75 5.70 -9.85
C SER A 259 -10.36 7.10 -9.34
N MET A 260 -11.36 7.98 -9.17
CA MET A 260 -11.18 9.31 -8.59
C MET A 260 -10.69 9.23 -7.14
N ALA A 261 -11.34 8.43 -6.30
CA ALA A 261 -10.95 8.27 -4.90
C ALA A 261 -9.52 7.76 -4.74
N LEU A 262 -9.11 6.78 -5.57
CA LEU A 262 -7.72 6.30 -5.59
C LEU A 262 -6.74 7.38 -6.05
N ALA A 263 -7.09 8.15 -7.08
CA ALA A 263 -6.24 9.23 -7.55
C ALA A 263 -6.01 10.28 -6.46
N GLU A 264 -7.04 10.63 -5.68
CA GLU A 264 -6.94 11.60 -4.59
C GLU A 264 -6.05 11.12 -3.45
N ASP A 265 -6.18 9.85 -3.05
CA ASP A 265 -5.36 9.25 -1.99
C ASP A 265 -3.89 9.10 -2.40
N MET A 266 -3.63 8.86 -3.69
CA MET A 266 -2.28 8.69 -4.24
C MET A 266 -1.62 9.98 -4.74
N ALA A 267 -2.37 11.09 -4.86
CA ALA A 267 -1.88 12.30 -5.51
C ALA A 267 -0.94 13.16 -4.64
N GLU A 268 -0.91 12.95 -3.31
CA GLU A 268 -0.09 13.79 -2.43
C GLU A 268 1.41 13.62 -2.74
N PRO A 269 2.10 14.68 -3.17
CA PRO A 269 3.50 14.58 -3.53
C PRO A 269 4.38 14.47 -2.28
N HIS A 270 5.44 13.68 -2.37
CA HIS A 270 6.48 13.70 -1.35
C HIS A 270 7.19 15.05 -1.36
N ILE A 271 7.20 15.75 -0.21
CA ILE A 271 7.95 17.00 -0.09
C ILE A 271 9.03 16.91 0.97
N LYS A 272 10.26 17.28 0.57
CA LYS A 272 11.39 17.53 1.47
C LYS A 272 11.67 19.02 1.53
N PHE A 273 10.98 19.73 2.41
CA PHE A 273 11.41 21.07 2.80
C PHE A 273 12.55 20.95 3.78
N THR A 274 13.79 21.03 3.28
CA THR A 274 14.97 21.29 4.11
C THR A 274 15.12 22.80 4.25
N GLY A 275 14.85 23.34 5.44
CA GLY A 275 14.99 24.75 5.78
C GLY A 275 13.77 25.28 6.54
N GLU A 276 14.01 25.95 7.66
CA GLU A 276 12.98 26.62 8.47
C GLU A 276 12.21 27.64 7.60
N MET A 277 10.88 27.66 7.76
CA MET A 277 9.99 28.67 7.19
C MET A 277 10.21 30.02 7.88
#